data_AF-A0A380EPJ4-F1
#
_entry.id   AF-A0A380EPJ4-F1
#
_cell.length_a   1.000
_cell.length_b   1.000
_cell.length_c   1.000
_cell.angle_alpha   90.00
_cell.angle_beta   90.00
_cell.angle_gamma   90.00
#
_symmetry.space_group_name_H-M   'P 1'
#
loop_
_entity.id
_entity.type
_entity.pdbx_description
1 polymer ?
#
loop_
_entity_poly.entity_id
_entity_poly.type
_entity_poly.pdbx_seq_one_letter_code
_entity_poly.pdbx_strand_id
1 'polypeptide(L)'
;MTEPIISFKDFSFQYHSQATPTLQNINVDIYPGEKVLVVGASGSGKSTFANCINGLIPFKTKGNITGELYINNQDATVSCLHDRSNVVGTVLQDTDGQFIGLTAAEDMAFLLENNCVEQDDMKKNVSYWAEKVGMIEHLNHRPQDLSGGQKQRVSLGGILIHRTPILILDEPLANLDPATGHETLRLLNNIHEETKSTMIIVEHRLEESLDDTFDRVLLFKDGKIIANTTPSDLLKSSKLKEAGIREPLYCTALKYAEVDVESIDNLANLRDVCMSEHVKFKVKKWIDETSANNDNKYKSEPLLELNEVCVQYSDYSNSVLNNVQLNVYRREMLSIVGHNGAGKSTLAKAICGFLDITGNIQFCNRGFNQCQLANDLNS
;
A
#
# COMPACT_ATOMS: atom_id res chain seq x y z
N MET A 1 -34.57 0.44 -9.77
CA MET A 1 -33.33 0.81 -9.05
C MET A 1 -32.45 -0.42 -9.06
N THR A 2 -31.15 -0.27 -9.29
CA THR A 2 -30.20 -1.38 -9.20
C THR A 2 -30.13 -1.84 -7.74
N GLU A 3 -30.21 -3.14 -7.50
CA GLU A 3 -30.07 -3.70 -6.15
C GLU A 3 -28.58 -3.75 -5.75
N PRO A 4 -28.25 -3.57 -4.46
CA PRO A 4 -26.87 -3.67 -3.99
C PRO A 4 -26.36 -5.12 -4.08
N ILE A 5 -25.11 -5.29 -4.51
CA ILE A 5 -24.46 -6.60 -4.55
C ILE A 5 -23.88 -7.00 -3.19
N ILE A 6 -23.59 -6.01 -2.34
CA ILE A 6 -23.19 -6.20 -0.94
C ILE A 6 -23.97 -5.19 -0.11
N SER A 7 -24.65 -5.66 0.94
CA SER A 7 -25.44 -4.81 1.84
C SER A 7 -25.21 -5.20 3.29
N PHE A 8 -24.71 -4.25 4.09
CA PHE A 8 -24.61 -4.35 5.54
C PHE A 8 -25.71 -3.50 6.17
N LYS A 9 -26.48 -4.08 7.10
CA LYS A 9 -27.57 -3.40 7.82
C LYS A 9 -27.42 -3.60 9.33
N ASP A 10 -27.12 -2.50 10.03
CA ASP A 10 -26.82 -2.46 11.47
C ASP A 10 -25.86 -3.58 11.93
N PHE A 11 -24.93 -3.94 11.03
CA PHE A 11 -24.11 -5.12 11.19
C PHE A 11 -22.98 -4.88 12.19
N SER A 12 -22.83 -5.78 13.16
CA SER A 12 -21.71 -5.76 14.10
C SER A 12 -21.10 -7.14 14.22
N PHE A 13 -19.78 -7.18 14.43
CA PHE A 13 -19.05 -8.43 14.63
C PHE A 13 -18.05 -8.30 15.78
N GLN A 14 -18.05 -9.28 16.66
CA GLN A 14 -17.13 -9.40 17.78
C GLN A 14 -16.43 -10.76 17.76
N TYR A 15 -15.11 -10.77 17.66
CA TYR A 15 -14.32 -11.98 17.91
C TYR A 15 -14.48 -12.42 19.37
N HIS A 16 -14.55 -13.73 19.63
CA HIS A 16 -14.64 -14.27 21.00
C HIS A 16 -13.48 -13.87 21.90
N SER A 17 -12.30 -13.60 21.32
CA SER A 17 -11.10 -13.15 22.03
C SER A 17 -11.10 -11.66 22.37
N GLN A 18 -12.04 -10.88 21.84
CA GLN A 18 -12.10 -9.43 22.02
C GLN A 18 -13.18 -9.03 23.02
N ALA A 19 -12.86 -8.08 23.89
CA ALA A 19 -13.82 -7.55 24.86
C ALA A 19 -14.91 -6.68 24.22
N THR A 20 -14.60 -6.03 23.09
CA THR A 20 -15.49 -5.12 22.37
C THR A 20 -15.64 -5.55 20.91
N PRO A 21 -16.76 -5.20 20.25
CA PRO A 21 -16.94 -5.50 18.83
C PRO A 21 -15.88 -4.83 17.95
N THR A 22 -15.35 -5.60 16.99
CA THR A 22 -14.38 -5.13 16.01
C THR A 22 -15.06 -4.38 14.87
N LEU A 23 -16.29 -4.77 14.52
CA LEU A 23 -17.17 -4.00 13.64
C LEU A 23 -18.40 -3.57 14.44
N GLN A 24 -18.79 -2.31 14.30
CA GLN A 24 -19.85 -1.68 15.08
C GLN A 24 -20.81 -0.92 14.17
N ASN A 25 -22.06 -1.40 14.10
CA ASN A 25 -23.17 -0.76 13.41
C ASN A 25 -22.86 -0.34 11.96
N ILE A 26 -22.26 -1.26 11.20
CA ILE A 26 -21.90 -1.05 9.80
C ILE A 26 -23.18 -1.01 8.98
N ASN A 27 -23.34 0.10 8.25
CA ASN A 27 -24.46 0.38 7.36
C ASN A 27 -23.89 0.86 6.03
N VAL A 28 -23.84 -0.01 5.03
CA VAL A 28 -23.30 0.32 3.72
C VAL A 28 -23.87 -0.58 2.63
N ASP A 29 -24.24 0.03 1.52
CA ASP A 29 -24.59 -0.65 0.28
C ASP A 29 -23.48 -0.39 -0.75
N ILE A 30 -23.05 -1.46 -1.42
CA ILE A 30 -22.13 -1.44 -2.56
C ILE A 30 -22.88 -2.03 -3.76
N TYR A 31 -22.84 -1.33 -4.88
CA TYR A 31 -23.59 -1.67 -6.09
C TYR A 31 -22.74 -2.42 -7.11
N PRO A 32 -23.36 -3.23 -7.98
CA PRO A 32 -22.65 -3.94 -9.03
C PRO A 32 -21.78 -3.01 -9.88
N GLY A 33 -20.50 -3.37 -10.03
CA GLY A 33 -19.54 -2.62 -10.83
C GLY A 33 -18.94 -1.38 -10.16
N GLU A 34 -19.22 -1.12 -8.88
CA GLU A 34 -18.49 -0.09 -8.13
C GLU A 34 -17.06 -0.53 -7.83
N LYS A 35 -16.11 0.39 -7.96
CA LYS A 35 -14.74 0.29 -7.44
C LYS A 35 -14.63 1.10 -6.15
N VAL A 36 -14.54 0.41 -5.02
CA VAL A 36 -14.55 0.98 -3.68
C VAL A 36 -13.20 0.84 -3.01
N LEU A 37 -12.65 1.94 -2.51
CA LEU A 37 -11.46 1.97 -1.67
C LEU A 37 -11.86 1.91 -0.19
N VAL A 38 -11.30 0.99 0.59
CA VAL A 38 -11.50 0.87 2.03
C VAL A 38 -10.22 1.26 2.75
N VAL A 39 -10.26 2.37 3.49
CA VAL A 39 -9.10 2.99 4.14
C VAL A 39 -9.32 3.18 5.62
N GLY A 40 -8.25 3.21 6.40
CA GLY A 40 -8.34 3.18 7.86
C GLY A 40 -6.99 2.90 8.50
N ALA A 41 -6.75 3.37 9.72
CA ALA A 41 -5.57 3.00 10.49
C ALA A 41 -5.49 1.46 10.71
N SER A 42 -4.31 0.95 11.06
CA SER A 42 -4.19 -0.46 11.44
C SER A 42 -5.11 -0.78 12.63
N GLY A 43 -5.77 -1.94 12.59
CA GLY A 43 -6.75 -2.33 13.61
C GLY A 43 -8.14 -1.66 13.52
N SER A 44 -8.41 -0.82 12.52
CA SER A 44 -9.71 -0.13 12.40
C SER A 44 -10.89 -1.02 11.97
N GLY A 45 -10.65 -2.30 11.65
CA GLY A 45 -11.67 -3.27 11.26
C GLY A 45 -11.73 -3.61 9.76
N LYS A 46 -10.86 -3.04 8.91
CA LYS A 46 -10.89 -3.25 7.45
C LYS A 46 -10.79 -4.72 7.02
N SER A 47 -9.81 -5.47 7.51
CA SER A 47 -9.66 -6.88 7.17
C SER A 47 -10.81 -7.72 7.73
N THR A 48 -11.38 -7.34 8.88
CA THR A 48 -12.60 -7.98 9.40
C THR A 48 -13.79 -7.72 8.47
N PHE A 49 -13.95 -6.50 7.95
CA PHE A 49 -14.96 -6.16 6.97
C PHE A 49 -14.80 -6.99 5.68
N ALA A 50 -13.58 -7.07 5.13
CA ALA A 50 -13.27 -7.93 3.99
C ALA A 50 -13.58 -9.42 4.27
N ASN A 51 -13.22 -9.90 5.46
CA ASN A 51 -13.46 -11.29 5.88
C ASN A 51 -14.95 -11.63 6.07
N CYS A 52 -15.79 -10.65 6.40
CA CYS A 52 -17.24 -10.84 6.38
C CYS A 52 -17.77 -11.00 4.95
N ILE A 53 -17.23 -10.24 3.99
CA ILE A 53 -17.66 -10.31 2.59
C ILE A 53 -17.21 -11.62 1.95
N ASN A 54 -15.95 -12.05 2.10
CA ASN A 54 -15.45 -13.29 1.50
C ASN A 54 -15.89 -14.58 2.22
N GLY A 55 -16.63 -14.47 3.33
CA GLY A 55 -17.16 -15.61 4.08
C GLY A 55 -16.16 -16.27 5.05
N LEU A 56 -14.91 -15.79 5.16
CA LEU A 56 -14.02 -16.27 6.23
C LEU A 56 -14.64 -16.04 7.60
N ILE A 57 -15.45 -15.00 7.76
CA ILE A 57 -16.42 -14.83 8.84
C ILE A 57 -17.82 -15.04 8.24
N PRO A 58 -18.66 -15.96 8.78
CA PRO A 58 -18.45 -16.75 10.00
C PRO A 58 -17.82 -18.14 9.80
N PHE A 59 -17.54 -18.58 8.57
CA PHE A 59 -17.30 -20.01 8.29
C PHE A 59 -15.95 -20.54 8.80
N LYS A 60 -14.89 -19.73 8.74
CA LYS A 60 -13.56 -20.09 9.27
C LYS A 60 -13.36 -19.52 10.67
N THR A 61 -13.74 -18.26 10.86
CA THR A 61 -13.58 -17.55 12.13
C THR A 61 -14.93 -17.27 12.76
N LYS A 62 -15.14 -17.82 13.95
CA LYS A 62 -16.37 -17.66 14.71
C LYS A 62 -16.32 -16.42 15.62
N GLY A 63 -17.47 -15.77 15.77
CA GLY A 63 -17.69 -14.63 16.66
C GLY A 63 -19.18 -14.36 16.84
N ASN A 64 -19.51 -13.33 17.61
CA ASN A 64 -20.88 -12.87 17.76
C ASN A 64 -21.21 -11.91 16.61
N ILE A 65 -22.28 -12.20 15.88
CA ILE A 65 -22.82 -11.36 14.81
C ILE A 65 -24.16 -10.80 15.26
N THR A 66 -24.39 -9.52 14.99
CA THR A 66 -25.72 -8.88 15.08
C THR A 66 -25.97 -8.08 13.80
N GLY A 67 -27.24 -7.82 13.48
CA GLY A 67 -27.62 -7.19 12.21
C GLY A 67 -27.59 -8.16 11.05
N GLU A 68 -27.61 -7.64 9.82
CA GLU A 68 -27.75 -8.43 8.60
C GLU A 68 -26.63 -8.11 7.60
N LEU A 69 -26.17 -9.14 6.90
CA LEU A 69 -25.24 -9.01 5.78
C LEU A 69 -25.79 -9.80 4.60
N TYR A 70 -25.95 -9.14 3.46
CA TYR A 70 -26.36 -9.75 2.20
C TYR A 70 -25.24 -9.64 1.18
N ILE A 71 -24.98 -10.73 0.47
CA ILE A 71 -24.05 -10.81 -0.64
C ILE A 71 -24.79 -11.44 -1.81
N ASN A 72 -24.90 -10.71 -2.92
CA ASN A 72 -25.66 -11.11 -4.10
C ASN A 72 -27.09 -11.56 -3.75
N ASN A 73 -27.79 -10.74 -2.95
CA ASN A 73 -29.14 -10.97 -2.43
C ASN A 73 -29.33 -12.23 -1.56
N GLN A 74 -28.24 -12.84 -1.08
CA GLN A 74 -28.29 -13.98 -0.16
C GLN A 74 -27.76 -13.58 1.21
N ASP A 75 -28.44 -14.03 2.27
CA ASP A 75 -27.96 -13.84 3.65
C ASP A 75 -26.61 -14.54 3.82
N ALA A 76 -25.63 -13.72 4.15
CA ALA A 76 -24.24 -14.12 4.18
C ALA A 76 -23.86 -14.98 5.38
N THR A 77 -24.68 -14.94 6.43
CA THR A 77 -24.44 -15.65 7.69
C THR A 77 -24.89 -17.11 7.64
N VAL A 78 -25.80 -17.45 6.72
CA VAL A 78 -26.39 -18.79 6.56
C VAL A 78 -26.04 -19.49 5.25
N SER A 79 -25.53 -18.76 4.24
CA SER A 79 -24.98 -19.35 3.01
C SER A 79 -23.84 -20.34 3.31
N CYS A 80 -23.37 -21.14 2.34
CA CYS A 80 -22.16 -21.94 2.52
C CYS A 80 -20.91 -21.25 1.94
N LEU A 81 -19.73 -21.63 2.42
CA LEU A 81 -18.46 -21.06 1.95
C LEU A 81 -18.21 -21.31 0.45
N HIS A 82 -18.66 -22.46 -0.06
CA HIS A 82 -18.52 -22.79 -1.48
C HIS A 82 -19.35 -21.86 -2.39
N ASP A 83 -20.61 -21.60 -2.01
CA ASP A 83 -21.45 -20.64 -2.73
C ASP A 83 -20.84 -19.23 -2.67
N ARG A 84 -20.26 -18.87 -1.52
CA ARG A 84 -19.56 -17.60 -1.36
C ARG A 84 -18.34 -17.48 -2.28
N SER A 85 -17.50 -18.52 -2.37
CA SER A 85 -16.31 -18.50 -3.24
C SER A 85 -16.66 -18.39 -4.72
N ASN A 86 -17.86 -18.83 -5.13
CA ASN A 86 -18.31 -18.68 -6.50
C ASN A 86 -18.64 -17.23 -6.87
N VAL A 87 -18.90 -16.38 -5.87
CA VAL A 87 -19.34 -14.98 -6.03
C VAL A 87 -18.23 -13.99 -5.66
N VAL A 88 -17.33 -14.36 -4.75
CA VAL A 88 -16.28 -13.46 -4.21
C VAL A 88 -14.90 -14.08 -4.40
N GLY A 89 -14.06 -13.43 -5.21
CA GLY A 89 -12.62 -13.70 -5.30
C GLY A 89 -11.84 -12.79 -4.34
N THR A 90 -10.78 -13.29 -3.71
CA THR A 90 -9.99 -12.50 -2.74
C THR A 90 -8.49 -12.71 -2.95
N VAL A 91 -7.76 -11.62 -3.16
CA VAL A 91 -6.29 -11.58 -3.09
C VAL A 91 -5.91 -11.13 -1.67
N LEU A 92 -5.11 -11.91 -0.95
CA LEU A 92 -4.68 -11.56 0.40
C LEU A 92 -3.32 -10.85 0.39
N GLN A 93 -3.00 -10.18 1.51
CA GLN A 93 -1.78 -9.41 1.70
C GLN A 93 -0.48 -10.24 1.60
N ASP A 94 -0.45 -11.42 2.21
CA ASP A 94 0.74 -12.30 2.22
C ASP A 94 0.73 -13.22 1.01
N THR A 95 1.33 -12.76 -0.10
CA THR A 95 1.41 -13.54 -1.34
C THR A 95 2.31 -14.76 -1.18
N ASP A 96 3.34 -14.73 -0.32
CA ASP A 96 4.24 -15.86 -0.11
C ASP A 96 3.53 -17.05 0.53
N GLY A 97 2.62 -16.79 1.47
CA GLY A 97 1.78 -17.81 2.10
C GLY A 97 0.63 -18.36 1.24
N GLN A 98 0.41 -17.83 0.04
CA GLN A 98 -0.72 -18.19 -0.83
C GLN A 98 -0.39 -19.22 -1.92
N PHE A 99 0.88 -19.37 -2.30
CA PHE A 99 1.27 -20.28 -3.38
C PHE A 99 1.11 -21.75 -2.99
N ILE A 100 0.37 -22.49 -3.81
CA ILE A 100 0.17 -23.93 -3.68
C ILE A 100 0.86 -24.67 -4.82
N GLY A 101 0.88 -24.08 -6.02
CA GLY A 101 1.51 -24.68 -7.21
C GLY A 101 3.04 -24.73 -7.13
N LEU A 102 3.66 -25.69 -7.82
CA LEU A 102 5.13 -25.76 -7.95
C LEU A 102 5.65 -24.74 -8.96
N THR A 103 4.78 -24.31 -9.87
CA THR A 103 5.05 -23.26 -10.86
C THR A 103 3.96 -22.19 -10.85
N ALA A 104 4.25 -21.02 -11.40
CA ALA A 104 3.26 -19.96 -11.56
C ALA A 104 2.03 -20.41 -12.39
N ALA A 105 2.24 -21.25 -13.41
CA ALA A 105 1.16 -21.82 -14.21
C ALA A 105 0.23 -22.72 -13.38
N GLU A 106 0.81 -23.62 -12.58
CA GLU A 106 0.06 -24.52 -11.71
C GLU A 106 -0.73 -23.73 -10.65
N ASP A 107 -0.12 -22.70 -10.08
CA ASP A 107 -0.80 -21.85 -9.09
C ASP A 107 -1.99 -21.10 -9.70
N MET A 108 -1.83 -20.55 -10.91
CA MET A 108 -2.95 -19.93 -11.64
C MET A 108 -4.02 -20.94 -12.06
N ALA A 109 -3.64 -22.19 -12.34
CA ALA A 109 -4.56 -23.25 -12.73
C ALA A 109 -5.30 -23.88 -11.53
N PHE A 110 -4.81 -23.68 -10.30
CA PHE A 110 -5.26 -24.40 -9.11
C PHE A 110 -6.79 -24.42 -8.94
N LEU A 111 -7.45 -23.29 -9.16
CA LEU A 111 -8.90 -23.20 -9.05
C LEU A 111 -9.64 -23.90 -10.19
N LEU A 112 -9.07 -23.92 -11.40
CA LEU A 112 -9.62 -24.65 -12.53
C LEU A 112 -9.51 -26.17 -12.31
N GLU A 113 -8.42 -26.63 -11.69
CA GLU A 113 -8.25 -28.03 -11.29
C GLU A 113 -9.30 -28.44 -10.25
N ASN A 114 -9.53 -27.60 -9.24
CA ASN A 114 -10.59 -27.83 -8.24
C ASN A 114 -11.99 -27.93 -8.86
N ASN A 115 -12.21 -27.19 -9.96
CA ASN A 115 -13.45 -27.21 -10.73
C ASN A 115 -13.48 -28.29 -11.82
N CYS A 116 -12.46 -29.17 -11.88
CA CYS A 116 -12.35 -30.26 -12.85
C CYS A 116 -12.44 -29.79 -14.32
N VAL A 117 -11.85 -28.64 -14.63
CA VAL A 117 -11.80 -28.10 -15.99
C VAL A 117 -10.83 -28.93 -16.85
N GLU A 118 -11.19 -29.21 -18.10
CA GLU A 118 -10.36 -29.95 -19.04
C GLU A 118 -9.00 -29.29 -19.28
N GLN A 119 -7.95 -30.09 -19.43
CA GLN A 119 -6.56 -29.59 -19.43
C GLN A 119 -6.27 -28.58 -20.54
N ASP A 120 -6.83 -28.78 -21.73
CA ASP A 120 -6.63 -27.86 -22.85
C ASP A 120 -7.30 -26.50 -22.60
N ASP A 121 -8.44 -26.49 -21.90
CA ASP A 121 -9.11 -25.26 -21.53
C ASP A 121 -8.43 -24.58 -20.34
N MET A 122 -7.84 -25.35 -19.41
CA MET A 122 -6.98 -24.80 -18.36
C MET A 122 -5.80 -24.04 -18.95
N LYS A 123 -5.07 -24.65 -19.89
CA LYS A 123 -3.92 -24.00 -20.55
C LYS A 123 -4.32 -22.71 -21.27
N LYS A 124 -5.46 -22.69 -21.97
CA LYS A 124 -5.96 -21.48 -22.64
C LYS A 124 -6.29 -20.38 -21.62
N ASN A 125 -6.99 -20.71 -20.54
CA ASN A 125 -7.35 -19.75 -19.51
C ASN A 125 -6.12 -19.20 -18.79
N VAL A 126 -5.17 -20.06 -18.39
CA VAL A 126 -3.92 -19.64 -17.77
C VAL A 126 -3.14 -18.73 -18.70
N SER A 127 -2.98 -19.10 -19.98
CA SER A 127 -2.30 -18.26 -20.98
C SER A 127 -2.95 -16.89 -21.13
N TYR A 128 -4.28 -16.83 -21.23
CA TYR A 128 -5.02 -15.56 -21.34
C TYR A 128 -4.81 -14.66 -20.13
N TRP A 129 -4.95 -15.19 -18.91
CA TRP A 129 -4.80 -14.37 -17.70
C TRP A 129 -3.34 -14.03 -17.41
N ALA A 130 -2.41 -14.92 -17.73
CA ALA A 130 -0.98 -14.66 -17.61
C ALA A 130 -0.53 -13.53 -18.54
N GLU A 131 -1.07 -13.45 -19.76
CA GLU A 131 -0.84 -12.31 -20.65
C GLU A 131 -1.37 -11.01 -20.03
N LYS A 132 -2.61 -11.02 -19.51
CA LYS A 132 -3.24 -9.85 -18.90
C LYS A 132 -2.48 -9.31 -17.69
N VAL A 133 -1.97 -10.19 -16.84
CA VAL A 133 -1.17 -9.81 -15.66
C VAL A 133 0.33 -9.68 -15.96
N GLY A 134 0.75 -9.84 -17.22
CA GLY A 134 2.15 -9.67 -17.64
C GLY A 134 3.10 -10.75 -17.12
N MET A 135 2.63 -11.98 -16.94
CA MET A 135 3.37 -13.13 -16.40
C MET A 135 3.57 -14.27 -17.41
N ILE A 136 3.24 -14.07 -18.69
CA ILE A 136 3.32 -15.12 -19.73
C ILE A 136 4.72 -15.78 -19.83
N GLU A 137 5.79 -14.99 -19.75
CA GLU A 137 7.19 -15.48 -19.81
C GLU A 137 7.64 -16.18 -18.53
N HIS A 138 6.87 -16.04 -17.45
CA HIS A 138 7.24 -16.49 -16.10
C HIS A 138 6.46 -17.72 -15.64
N LEU A 139 5.55 -18.25 -16.46
CA LEU A 139 4.65 -19.36 -16.12
C LEU A 139 5.36 -20.62 -15.58
N ASN A 140 6.56 -20.92 -16.08
CA ASN A 140 7.33 -22.11 -15.66
C ASN A 140 8.24 -21.85 -14.44
N HIS A 141 8.29 -20.63 -13.92
CA HIS A 141 9.12 -20.31 -12.75
C HIS A 141 8.46 -20.84 -11.47
N ARG A 142 9.29 -21.27 -10.52
CA ARG A 142 8.80 -21.62 -9.18
C ARG A 142 8.48 -20.33 -8.41
N PRO A 143 7.51 -20.35 -7.48
CA PRO A 143 7.18 -19.16 -6.69
C PRO A 143 8.40 -18.49 -6.04
N GLN A 144 9.34 -19.28 -5.53
CA GLN A 144 10.59 -18.78 -4.92
C GLN A 144 11.53 -18.04 -5.88
N ASP A 145 11.40 -18.27 -7.20
CA ASP A 145 12.23 -17.62 -8.22
C ASP A 145 11.63 -16.27 -8.68
N LEU A 146 10.40 -15.95 -8.24
CA LEU A 146 9.68 -14.72 -8.59
C LEU A 146 9.94 -13.59 -7.58
N SER A 147 10.00 -12.35 -8.08
CA SER A 147 9.98 -11.15 -7.24
C SER A 147 8.64 -10.98 -6.53
N GLY A 148 8.57 -10.15 -5.48
CA GLY A 148 7.32 -9.89 -4.75
C GLY A 148 6.20 -9.36 -5.66
N GLY A 149 6.51 -8.44 -6.58
CA GLY A 149 5.55 -7.93 -7.56
C GLY A 149 5.11 -8.98 -8.59
N GLN A 150 6.03 -9.85 -9.02
CA GLN A 150 5.69 -10.96 -9.91
C GLN A 150 4.77 -11.97 -9.22
N LYS A 151 5.08 -12.35 -7.97
CA LYS A 151 4.22 -13.20 -7.15
C LYS A 151 2.81 -12.63 -7.05
N GLN A 152 2.71 -11.35 -6.73
CA GLN A 152 1.40 -10.70 -6.66
C GLN A 152 0.63 -10.75 -7.99
N ARG A 153 1.29 -10.53 -9.13
CA ARG A 153 0.66 -10.65 -10.46
C ARG A 153 0.16 -12.07 -10.74
N VAL A 154 0.90 -13.09 -10.30
CA VAL A 154 0.45 -14.50 -10.41
C VAL A 154 -0.77 -14.75 -9.53
N SER A 155 -0.77 -14.31 -8.27
CA SER A 155 -1.93 -14.44 -7.38
C SER A 155 -3.16 -13.72 -7.94
N LEU A 156 -2.99 -12.51 -8.49
CA LEU A 156 -4.04 -11.79 -9.22
C LEU A 156 -4.58 -12.64 -10.37
N GLY A 157 -3.70 -13.17 -11.22
CA GLY A 157 -4.09 -14.01 -12.35
C GLY A 157 -4.89 -15.25 -11.93
N GLY A 158 -4.47 -15.93 -10.86
CA GLY A 158 -5.13 -17.12 -10.33
C GLY A 158 -6.53 -16.85 -9.75
N ILE A 159 -6.81 -15.64 -9.29
CA ILE A 159 -8.14 -15.26 -8.80
C ILE A 159 -9.02 -14.75 -9.95
N LEU A 160 -8.45 -13.95 -10.85
CA LEU A 160 -9.16 -13.41 -12.01
C LEU A 160 -9.63 -14.51 -12.97
N ILE A 161 -8.94 -15.65 -12.99
CA ILE A 161 -9.35 -16.83 -13.77
C ILE A 161 -10.77 -17.28 -13.47
N HIS A 162 -11.25 -17.04 -12.25
CA HIS A 162 -12.59 -17.42 -11.81
C HIS A 162 -13.70 -16.50 -12.32
N ARG A 163 -13.36 -15.25 -12.71
CA ARG A 163 -14.33 -14.25 -13.19
C ARG A 163 -15.49 -14.01 -12.21
N THR A 164 -15.19 -13.88 -10.93
CA THR A 164 -16.20 -13.56 -9.91
C THR A 164 -16.80 -12.17 -10.11
N PRO A 165 -18.09 -11.97 -9.76
CA PRO A 165 -18.72 -10.65 -9.81
C PRO A 165 -18.19 -9.68 -8.76
N ILE A 166 -17.60 -10.18 -7.66
CA ILE A 166 -16.95 -9.40 -6.61
C ILE A 166 -15.48 -9.80 -6.53
N LEU A 167 -14.59 -8.82 -6.47
CA LEU A 167 -13.15 -8.97 -6.21
C LEU A 167 -12.77 -8.16 -4.98
N ILE A 168 -12.12 -8.81 -4.02
CA ILE A 168 -11.53 -8.17 -2.85
C ILE A 168 -10.01 -8.24 -2.96
N LEU A 169 -9.35 -7.11 -2.74
CA LEU A 169 -7.90 -6.98 -2.77
C LEU A 169 -7.48 -6.44 -1.41
N ASP A 170 -6.94 -7.30 -0.55
CA ASP A 170 -6.50 -6.91 0.80
C ASP A 170 -5.02 -6.52 0.79
N GLU A 171 -4.77 -5.21 0.83
CA GLU A 171 -3.45 -4.59 0.73
C GLU A 171 -2.62 -5.07 -0.48
N PRO A 172 -3.15 -4.96 -1.72
CA PRO A 172 -2.42 -5.37 -2.90
C PRO A 172 -1.09 -4.62 -3.06
N LEU A 173 -0.92 -3.42 -2.51
CA LEU A 173 0.33 -2.68 -2.67
C LEU A 173 1.37 -3.00 -1.58
N ALA A 174 1.07 -3.95 -0.69
CA ALA A 174 1.98 -4.36 0.37
C ALA A 174 3.30 -4.90 -0.20
N ASN A 175 4.41 -4.54 0.45
CA ASN A 175 5.77 -4.96 0.09
C ASN A 175 6.23 -4.57 -1.33
N LEU A 176 5.50 -3.69 -2.03
CA LEU A 176 5.90 -3.13 -3.31
C LEU A 176 6.56 -1.75 -3.14
N ASP A 177 7.52 -1.46 -4.02
CA ASP A 177 8.00 -0.10 -4.21
C ASP A 177 6.93 0.76 -4.93
N PRO A 178 7.00 2.11 -4.82
CA PRO A 178 5.96 2.98 -5.38
C PRO A 178 5.76 2.85 -6.89
N ALA A 179 6.82 2.57 -7.67
CA ALA A 179 6.69 2.44 -9.12
C ALA A 179 5.91 1.16 -9.48
N THR A 180 6.28 0.04 -8.86
CA THR A 180 5.54 -1.23 -9.00
C THR A 180 4.10 -1.09 -8.50
N GLY A 181 3.87 -0.37 -7.39
CA GLY A 181 2.52 -0.11 -6.88
C GLY A 181 1.63 0.62 -7.88
N HIS A 182 2.15 1.67 -8.54
CA HIS A 182 1.43 2.36 -9.61
C HIS A 182 1.13 1.46 -10.82
N GLU A 183 2.05 0.58 -11.20
CA GLU A 183 1.79 -0.39 -12.27
C GLU A 183 0.67 -1.37 -11.89
N THR A 184 0.68 -1.87 -10.65
CA THR A 184 -0.38 -2.74 -10.13
C THR A 184 -1.74 -2.05 -10.14
N LEU A 185 -1.84 -0.79 -9.70
CA LEU A 185 -3.10 -0.05 -9.76
C LEU A 185 -3.61 0.15 -11.19
N ARG A 186 -2.72 0.46 -12.15
CA ARG A 186 -3.10 0.55 -13.57
C ARG A 186 -3.62 -0.78 -14.10
N LEU A 187 -2.97 -1.89 -13.75
CA LEU A 187 -3.41 -3.23 -14.09
C LEU A 187 -4.83 -3.50 -13.53
N LEU A 188 -5.05 -3.19 -12.24
CA LEU A 188 -6.35 -3.33 -11.59
C LEU A 188 -7.44 -2.47 -12.25
N ASN A 189 -7.10 -1.25 -12.68
CA ASN A 189 -8.02 -0.37 -13.43
C ASN A 189 -8.41 -0.98 -14.77
N ASN A 190 -7.45 -1.48 -15.54
CA ASN A 190 -7.72 -2.14 -16.82
C ASN A 190 -8.61 -3.39 -16.63
N ILE A 191 -8.33 -4.18 -15.60
CA ILE A 191 -9.14 -5.36 -15.25
C ILE A 191 -10.56 -4.96 -14.87
N HIS A 192 -10.71 -3.94 -14.05
CA HIS A 192 -12.01 -3.43 -13.63
C HIS A 192 -12.81 -2.92 -14.83
N GLU A 193 -12.17 -2.16 -15.73
CA GLU A 193 -12.80 -1.65 -16.96
C GLU A 193 -13.27 -2.77 -17.90
N GLU A 194 -12.48 -3.83 -18.05
CA GLU A 194 -12.77 -4.97 -18.92
C GLU A 194 -13.84 -5.90 -18.32
N THR A 195 -13.73 -6.22 -17.03
CA THR A 195 -14.60 -7.21 -16.37
C THR A 195 -15.90 -6.62 -15.85
N LYS A 196 -15.93 -5.31 -15.58
CA LYS A 196 -17.03 -4.63 -14.86
C LYS A 196 -17.37 -5.29 -13.52
N SER A 197 -16.40 -5.99 -12.92
CA SER A 197 -16.55 -6.60 -11.61
C SER A 197 -16.61 -5.53 -10.52
N THR A 198 -17.35 -5.81 -9.46
CA THR A 198 -17.37 -4.97 -8.25
C THR A 198 -16.05 -5.18 -7.52
N MET A 199 -15.27 -4.12 -7.32
CA MET A 199 -13.92 -4.23 -6.80
C MET A 199 -13.79 -3.50 -5.47
N ILE A 200 -13.34 -4.21 -4.44
CA ILE A 200 -13.08 -3.66 -3.10
C ILE A 200 -11.58 -3.74 -2.85
N ILE A 201 -10.93 -2.58 -2.78
CA ILE A 201 -9.50 -2.49 -2.47
C ILE A 201 -9.36 -2.02 -1.03
N VAL A 202 -8.75 -2.84 -0.18
CA VAL A 202 -8.41 -2.47 1.19
C VAL A 202 -6.97 -1.98 1.21
N GLU A 203 -6.75 -0.76 1.66
CA GLU A 203 -5.42 -0.16 1.73
C GLU A 203 -5.27 0.69 2.99
N HIS A 204 -4.02 0.85 3.44
CA HIS A 204 -3.70 1.77 4.53
C HIS A 204 -2.73 2.88 4.11
N ARG A 205 -2.18 2.82 2.89
CA ARG A 205 -1.27 3.82 2.31
C ARG A 205 -2.01 4.69 1.29
N LEU A 206 -2.63 5.77 1.76
CA LEU A 206 -3.41 6.67 0.90
C LEU A 206 -2.61 7.32 -0.23
N GLU A 207 -1.34 7.68 0.01
CA GLU A 207 -0.47 8.32 -0.99
C GLU A 207 -0.38 7.53 -2.29
N GLU A 208 -0.27 6.21 -2.17
CA GLU A 208 -0.04 5.32 -3.30
C GLU A 208 -1.34 4.78 -3.87
N SER A 209 -2.34 4.56 -3.02
CA SER A 209 -3.58 3.87 -3.39
C SER A 209 -4.72 4.78 -3.85
N LEU A 210 -4.78 6.03 -3.39
CA LEU A 210 -5.92 6.91 -3.69
C LEU A 210 -5.68 7.70 -4.97
N ASP A 211 -6.53 7.46 -5.96
CA ASP A 211 -6.64 8.24 -7.19
C ASP A 211 -8.12 8.51 -7.51
N ASP A 212 -8.39 9.14 -8.65
CA ASP A 212 -9.73 9.48 -9.12
C ASP A 212 -10.46 8.32 -9.84
N THR A 213 -9.86 7.13 -9.88
CA THR A 213 -10.47 5.96 -10.52
C THR A 213 -11.44 5.20 -9.61
N PHE A 214 -11.48 5.54 -8.32
CA PHE A 214 -12.43 4.97 -7.37
C PHE A 214 -13.74 5.74 -7.38
N ASP A 215 -14.85 5.02 -7.45
CA ASP A 215 -16.18 5.63 -7.34
C ASP A 215 -16.40 6.17 -5.92
N ARG A 216 -15.95 5.41 -4.91
CA ARG A 216 -16.21 5.67 -3.49
C ARG A 216 -15.05 5.26 -2.60
N VAL A 217 -14.92 5.96 -1.48
CA VAL A 217 -13.99 5.65 -0.39
C VAL A 217 -14.77 5.46 0.91
N LEU A 218 -14.56 4.30 1.55
CA LEU A 218 -15.06 3.98 2.88
C LEU A 218 -13.93 4.19 3.89
N LEU A 219 -14.05 5.21 4.74
CA LEU A 219 -13.08 5.49 5.80
C LEU A 219 -13.49 4.82 7.11
N PHE A 220 -12.69 3.86 7.55
CA PHE A 220 -12.84 3.15 8.80
C PHE A 220 -12.07 3.80 9.95
N LYS A 221 -12.75 3.91 11.09
CA LYS A 221 -12.16 4.29 12.37
C LYS A 221 -12.85 3.53 13.50
N ASP A 222 -12.08 2.88 14.36
CA ASP A 222 -12.56 2.19 15.57
C ASP A 222 -13.75 1.24 15.31
N GLY A 223 -13.69 0.48 14.21
CA GLY A 223 -14.74 -0.48 13.82
C GLY A 223 -15.98 0.13 13.18
N LYS A 224 -15.96 1.42 12.83
CA LYS A 224 -17.08 2.14 12.20
C LYS A 224 -16.67 2.76 10.87
N ILE A 225 -17.62 2.91 9.95
CA ILE A 225 -17.46 3.73 8.74
C ILE A 225 -17.79 5.18 9.12
N ILE A 226 -16.79 6.06 9.10
CA ILE A 226 -16.94 7.48 9.46
C ILE A 226 -17.05 8.41 8.24
N ALA A 227 -16.74 7.90 7.05
CA ALA A 227 -17.00 8.56 5.78
C ALA A 227 -17.29 7.53 4.68
N ASN A 228 -18.22 7.88 3.81
CA ASN A 228 -18.59 7.14 2.60
C ASN A 228 -18.83 8.19 1.50
N THR A 229 -17.79 8.49 0.74
CA THR A 229 -17.76 9.67 -0.15
C THR A 229 -16.80 9.46 -1.32
N THR A 230 -16.72 10.38 -2.27
CA THR A 230 -15.75 10.33 -3.37
C THR A 230 -14.31 10.57 -2.87
N PRO A 231 -13.28 10.13 -3.61
CA PRO A 231 -11.88 10.42 -3.27
C PRO A 231 -11.59 11.92 -3.06
N SER A 232 -12.07 12.77 -3.96
CA SER A 232 -11.87 14.23 -3.88
C SER A 232 -12.55 14.85 -2.66
N ASP A 233 -13.79 14.45 -2.36
CA ASP A 233 -14.50 14.96 -1.17
C ASP A 233 -13.83 14.51 0.13
N LEU A 234 -13.29 13.28 0.15
CA LEU A 234 -12.54 12.79 1.30
C LEU A 234 -11.30 13.65 1.57
N LEU A 235 -10.53 13.97 0.54
CA LEU A 235 -9.31 14.78 0.63
C LEU A 235 -9.57 16.24 1.03
N LYS A 236 -10.74 16.79 0.66
CA LYS A 236 -11.18 18.12 1.08
C LYS A 236 -11.64 18.16 2.54
N SER A 237 -12.04 17.02 3.11
CA SER A 237 -12.56 16.94 4.47
C SER A 237 -11.48 16.83 5.56
N SER A 238 -11.86 17.06 6.82
CA SER A 238 -11.02 16.79 8.00
C SER A 238 -10.96 15.30 8.41
N LYS A 239 -11.69 14.42 7.71
CA LYS A 239 -11.96 13.04 8.16
C LYS A 239 -10.71 12.17 8.22
N LEU A 240 -9.76 12.35 7.30
CA LEU A 240 -8.49 11.62 7.31
C LEU A 240 -7.72 11.86 8.62
N LYS A 241 -7.62 13.12 9.03
CA LYS A 241 -6.99 13.51 10.28
C LYS A 241 -7.74 12.96 11.50
N GLU A 242 -9.07 12.98 11.46
CA GLU A 242 -9.90 12.36 12.52
C GLU A 242 -9.65 10.85 12.65
N ALA A 243 -9.40 10.15 11.54
CA ALA A 243 -9.06 8.71 11.52
C ALA A 243 -7.59 8.41 11.83
N GLY A 244 -6.76 9.42 12.10
CA GLY A 244 -5.33 9.23 12.32
C GLY A 244 -4.56 8.82 11.06
N ILE A 245 -5.13 9.07 9.87
CA ILE A 245 -4.48 8.80 8.59
C ILE A 245 -3.86 10.09 8.06
N ARG A 246 -2.61 9.98 7.61
CA ARG A 246 -1.93 11.08 6.94
C ARG A 246 -2.54 11.30 5.56
N GLU A 247 -2.85 12.54 5.24
CA GLU A 247 -3.23 12.93 3.88
C GLU A 247 -2.04 12.82 2.91
N PRO A 248 -2.30 12.75 1.60
CA PRO A 248 -1.24 12.75 0.61
C PRO A 248 -0.35 14.00 0.69
N LEU A 249 0.95 13.84 0.41
CA LEU A 249 1.97 14.88 0.50
C LEU A 249 1.66 16.07 -0.40
N TYR A 250 1.12 15.82 -1.59
CA TYR A 250 0.74 16.90 -2.50
C TYR A 250 -0.38 17.76 -1.89
N CYS A 251 -1.36 17.18 -1.19
CA CYS A 251 -2.40 17.94 -0.50
C CYS A 251 -1.79 18.84 0.60
N THR A 252 -0.84 18.32 1.37
CA THR A 252 -0.12 19.11 2.37
C THR A 252 0.69 20.24 1.72
N ALA A 253 1.37 19.97 0.60
CA ALA A 253 2.13 20.97 -0.14
C ALA A 253 1.23 22.09 -0.70
N LEU A 254 0.04 21.75 -1.23
CA LEU A 254 -0.95 22.72 -1.68
C LEU A 254 -1.37 23.66 -0.54
N LYS A 255 -1.64 23.10 0.64
CA LYS A 255 -2.00 23.88 1.84
C LYS A 255 -0.87 24.82 2.27
N TYR A 256 0.39 24.36 2.24
CA TYR A 256 1.55 25.22 2.53
C TYR A 256 1.76 26.31 1.49
N ALA A 257 1.42 26.05 0.23
CA ALA A 257 1.42 27.05 -0.84
C ALA A 257 0.18 27.97 -0.82
N GLU A 258 -0.63 27.94 0.25
CA GLU A 258 -1.86 28.71 0.42
C GLU A 258 -2.86 28.51 -0.73
N VAL A 259 -2.88 27.33 -1.35
CA VAL A 259 -3.87 26.94 -2.34
C VAL A 259 -5.15 26.53 -1.60
N ASP A 260 -6.28 27.07 -2.05
CA ASP A 260 -7.59 26.65 -1.57
C ASP A 260 -7.94 25.28 -2.18
N VAL A 261 -7.68 24.20 -1.42
CA VAL A 261 -7.92 22.82 -1.85
C VAL A 261 -9.40 22.49 -2.03
N GLU A 262 -10.31 23.24 -1.39
CA GLU A 262 -11.75 23.02 -1.52
C GLU A 262 -12.25 23.42 -2.91
N SER A 263 -11.61 24.45 -3.49
CA SER A 263 -11.91 24.97 -4.83
C SER A 263 -11.45 24.07 -5.99
N ILE A 264 -10.66 23.03 -5.73
CA ILE A 264 -10.13 22.14 -6.77
C ILE A 264 -11.14 21.03 -7.05
N ASP A 265 -11.69 20.96 -8.27
CA ASP A 265 -12.73 19.98 -8.62
C ASP A 265 -12.26 18.53 -8.41
N ASN A 266 -11.20 18.11 -9.12
CA ASN A 266 -10.67 16.74 -9.06
C ASN A 266 -9.37 16.68 -8.24
N LEU A 267 -9.48 16.88 -6.92
CA LEU A 267 -8.32 16.88 -6.03
C LEU A 267 -7.60 15.52 -5.96
N ALA A 268 -8.31 14.41 -6.19
CA ALA A 268 -7.72 13.07 -6.18
C ALA A 268 -6.83 12.78 -7.40
N ASN A 269 -7.01 13.50 -8.51
CA ASN A 269 -6.17 13.35 -9.69
C ASN A 269 -4.98 14.31 -9.65
N LEU A 270 -3.82 13.79 -9.25
CA LEU A 270 -2.60 14.59 -9.18
C LEU A 270 -2.21 15.24 -10.52
N ARG A 271 -2.48 14.60 -11.66
CA ARG A 271 -2.18 15.17 -12.98
C ARG A 271 -3.04 16.39 -13.26
N ASP A 272 -4.35 16.32 -13.00
CA ASP A 272 -5.28 17.44 -13.17
C ASP A 272 -4.89 18.61 -12.26
N VAL A 273 -4.60 18.31 -10.99
CA VAL A 273 -4.08 19.29 -10.02
C VAL A 273 -2.83 19.98 -10.54
N CYS A 274 -1.88 19.22 -11.09
CA CYS A 274 -0.63 19.74 -11.62
C CYS A 274 -0.83 20.55 -12.91
N MET A 275 -1.94 20.39 -13.63
CA MET A 275 -2.22 21.14 -14.86
C MET A 275 -2.82 22.52 -14.61
N SER A 276 -3.33 22.79 -13.40
CA SER A 276 -3.87 24.10 -13.04
C SER A 276 -2.78 25.17 -12.94
N GLU A 277 -2.85 26.19 -13.81
CA GLU A 277 -1.90 27.32 -13.82
C GLU A 277 -1.88 28.08 -12.49
N HIS A 278 -3.04 28.23 -11.83
CA HIS A 278 -3.13 28.86 -10.52
C HIS A 278 -2.33 28.08 -9.46
N VAL A 279 -2.49 26.75 -9.44
CA VAL A 279 -1.79 25.85 -8.53
C VAL A 279 -0.29 25.90 -8.79
N LYS A 280 0.14 25.76 -10.05
CA LYS A 280 1.55 25.85 -10.45
C LYS A 280 2.20 27.14 -9.97
N PHE A 281 1.53 28.27 -10.19
CA PHE A 281 2.04 29.59 -9.78
C PHE A 281 2.25 29.67 -8.27
N LYS A 282 1.25 29.29 -7.46
CA LYS A 282 1.33 29.33 -6.00
C LYS A 282 2.40 28.39 -5.44
N VAL A 283 2.46 27.15 -5.93
CA VAL A 283 3.47 26.17 -5.50
C VAL A 283 4.88 26.63 -5.86
N LYS A 284 5.08 27.15 -7.08
CA LYS A 284 6.39 27.68 -7.50
C LYS A 284 6.83 28.86 -6.62
N LYS A 285 5.92 29.81 -6.37
CA LYS A 285 6.19 30.94 -5.47
C LYS A 285 6.61 30.46 -4.07
N TRP A 286 5.88 29.50 -3.51
CA TRP A 286 6.21 28.91 -2.20
C TRP A 286 7.60 28.24 -2.18
N ILE A 287 7.96 27.51 -3.24
CA ILE A 287 9.29 26.88 -3.37
C ILE A 287 10.40 27.95 -3.45
N ASP A 288 10.20 29.00 -4.25
CA ASP A 288 11.18 30.08 -4.41
C ASP A 288 11.41 30.83 -3.08
N GLU A 289 10.34 31.14 -2.35
CA GLU A 289 10.39 31.78 -1.02
C GLU A 289 11.04 30.89 0.06
N THR A 290 10.81 29.58 -0.01
CA THR A 290 11.41 28.62 0.93
C THR A 290 12.90 28.43 0.65
N SER A 291 13.29 28.38 -0.62
CA SER A 291 14.69 28.18 -1.04
C SER A 291 15.57 29.39 -0.69
N ALA A 292 15.06 30.61 -0.93
CA ALA A 292 15.75 31.84 -0.57
C ALA A 292 16.06 31.97 0.94
N ASN A 293 15.24 31.33 1.80
CA ASN A 293 15.43 31.31 3.25
C ASN A 293 16.45 30.25 3.74
N ASN A 294 16.77 29.25 2.92
CA ASN A 294 17.68 28.15 3.31
C ASN A 294 19.15 28.41 2.92
N ASP A 295 19.43 29.15 1.84
CA ASP A 295 20.79 29.39 1.34
C ASP A 295 21.71 30.16 2.32
N ASN A 296 21.16 30.75 3.38
CA ASN A 296 21.92 31.52 4.38
C ASN A 296 22.06 30.86 5.76
N LYS A 297 21.59 29.63 5.98
CA LYS A 297 21.55 29.03 7.35
C LYS A 297 22.81 28.29 7.79
N TYR A 298 23.66 27.81 6.89
CA TYR A 298 24.79 26.95 7.22
C TYR A 298 26.13 27.67 6.97
N LYS A 299 26.45 28.65 7.81
CA LYS A 299 27.78 29.27 7.90
C LYS A 299 28.46 28.88 9.22
N SER A 300 28.71 27.58 9.41
CA SER A 300 29.44 27.08 10.58
C SER A 300 30.38 25.95 10.18
N GLU A 301 31.33 25.63 11.06
CA GLU A 301 32.13 24.41 10.96
C GLU A 301 31.22 23.17 10.85
N PRO A 302 31.64 22.13 10.10
CA PRO A 302 30.90 20.89 9.97
C PRO A 302 30.82 20.17 11.32
N LEU A 303 29.62 19.67 11.63
CA LEU A 303 29.35 18.89 12.82
C LEU A 303 29.85 17.44 12.67
N LEU A 304 29.74 16.88 11.47
CA LEU A 304 30.20 15.54 11.12
C LEU A 304 30.96 15.62 9.80
N GLU A 305 32.21 15.14 9.79
CA GLU A 305 33.01 15.00 8.59
C GLU A 305 33.36 13.53 8.38
N LEU A 306 33.18 13.05 7.15
CA LEU A 306 33.65 11.76 6.67
C LEU A 306 34.69 12.04 5.60
N ASN A 307 35.90 11.53 5.82
CA ASN A 307 37.03 11.69 4.91
C ASN A 307 37.51 10.30 4.47
N GLU A 308 37.26 9.99 3.20
CA GLU A 308 37.67 8.74 2.53
C GLU A 308 37.19 7.46 3.21
N VAL A 309 35.97 7.48 3.75
CA VAL A 309 35.43 6.35 4.52
C VAL A 309 35.17 5.16 3.61
N CYS A 310 35.76 4.02 3.94
CA CYS A 310 35.46 2.74 3.29
C CYS A 310 35.04 1.68 4.31
N VAL A 311 34.16 0.78 3.89
CA VAL A 311 33.63 -0.29 4.75
C VAL A 311 33.54 -1.60 3.97
N GLN A 312 34.18 -2.63 4.51
CA GLN A 312 34.13 -3.99 3.99
C GLN A 312 33.70 -4.94 5.11
N TYR A 313 32.68 -5.76 4.86
CA TYR A 313 32.29 -6.82 5.79
C TYR A 313 33.22 -8.03 5.60
N SER A 314 33.54 -8.73 6.69
CA SER A 314 34.45 -9.89 6.71
C SER A 314 34.11 -10.96 5.67
N ASP A 315 32.82 -11.12 5.39
CA ASP A 315 32.30 -12.22 4.56
C ASP A 315 32.24 -11.86 3.06
N TYR A 316 32.64 -10.64 2.69
CA TYR A 316 32.54 -10.14 1.32
C TYR A 316 33.91 -9.69 0.78
N SER A 317 34.24 -10.12 -0.44
CA SER A 317 35.48 -9.72 -1.11
C SER A 317 35.48 -8.26 -1.59
N ASN A 318 34.29 -7.68 -1.77
CA ASN A 318 34.12 -6.33 -2.26
C ASN A 318 33.73 -5.38 -1.13
N SER A 319 34.37 -4.22 -1.12
CA SER A 319 34.02 -3.13 -0.21
C SER A 319 32.65 -2.54 -0.57
N VAL A 320 31.80 -2.39 0.45
CA VAL A 320 30.41 -1.92 0.34
C VAL A 320 30.34 -0.39 0.27
N LEU A 321 31.26 0.31 0.93
CA LEU A 321 31.46 1.75 0.80
C LEU A 321 32.87 2.03 0.31
N ASN A 322 33.02 2.84 -0.73
CA ASN A 322 34.31 3.16 -1.32
C ASN A 322 34.50 4.67 -1.36
N ASN A 323 35.48 5.16 -0.60
CA ASN A 323 35.93 6.55 -0.58
C ASN A 323 34.78 7.55 -0.37
N VAL A 324 33.94 7.31 0.64
CA VAL A 324 32.82 8.20 0.96
C VAL A 324 33.36 9.46 1.64
N GLN A 325 33.05 10.62 1.03
CA GLN A 325 33.35 11.94 1.56
C GLN A 325 32.05 12.71 1.78
N LEU A 326 31.84 13.22 2.99
CA LEU A 326 30.60 13.89 3.38
C LEU A 326 30.84 14.83 4.55
N ASN A 327 30.36 16.07 4.44
CA ASN A 327 30.31 17.02 5.55
C ASN A 327 28.85 17.32 5.88
N VAL A 328 28.51 17.27 7.17
CA VAL A 328 27.17 17.58 7.70
C VAL A 328 27.29 18.70 8.71
N TYR A 329 26.49 19.75 8.57
CA TYR A 329 26.56 20.96 9.36
C TYR A 329 25.51 20.99 10.47
N ARG A 330 25.75 21.81 11.51
CA ARG A 330 24.80 21.92 12.62
C ARG A 330 23.46 22.45 12.10
N ARG A 331 22.37 21.79 12.49
CA ARG A 331 20.98 22.05 12.05
C ARG A 331 20.68 21.70 10.59
N GLU A 332 21.63 21.08 9.88
CA GLU A 332 21.38 20.57 8.54
C GLU A 332 20.46 19.34 8.59
N MET A 333 19.51 19.28 7.67
CA MET A 333 18.71 18.09 7.43
C MET A 333 19.26 17.38 6.19
N LEU A 334 20.07 16.34 6.41
CA LEU A 334 20.65 15.52 5.34
C LEU A 334 19.77 14.30 5.06
N SER A 335 19.56 13.97 3.78
CA SER A 335 18.92 12.72 3.34
C SER A 335 19.90 11.87 2.54
N ILE A 336 20.00 10.58 2.88
CA ILE A 336 20.85 9.59 2.19
C ILE A 336 19.94 8.70 1.33
N VAL A 337 20.01 8.86 0.01
CA VAL A 337 19.13 8.18 -0.96
C VAL A 337 19.93 7.28 -1.92
N GLY A 338 19.30 6.24 -2.45
CA GLY A 338 19.92 5.23 -3.32
C GLY A 338 19.13 3.93 -3.37
N HIS A 339 19.41 3.05 -4.33
CA HIS A 339 18.72 1.76 -4.48
C HIS A 339 19.04 0.77 -3.34
N ASN A 340 18.29 -0.33 -3.25
CA ASN A 340 18.59 -1.41 -2.31
C ASN A 340 19.99 -1.99 -2.58
N GLY A 341 20.77 -2.22 -1.53
CA GLY A 341 22.17 -2.64 -1.63
C GLY A 341 23.19 -1.51 -1.89
N ALA A 342 22.77 -0.26 -2.11
CA ALA A 342 23.69 0.88 -2.36
C ALA A 342 24.54 1.33 -1.15
N GLY A 343 24.53 0.60 -0.03
CA GLY A 343 25.34 0.92 1.14
C GLY A 343 24.74 1.93 2.13
N LYS A 344 23.50 2.42 1.94
CA LYS A 344 22.83 3.40 2.83
C LYS A 344 22.86 3.01 4.32
N SER A 345 22.41 1.80 4.63
CA SER A 345 22.39 1.29 6.02
C SER A 345 23.80 1.02 6.55
N THR A 346 24.75 0.67 5.68
CA THR A 346 26.16 0.49 6.03
C THR A 346 26.77 1.83 6.42
N LEU A 347 26.49 2.90 5.67
CA LEU A 347 26.95 4.26 5.97
C LEU A 347 26.39 4.75 7.30
N ALA A 348 25.10 4.55 7.54
CA ALA A 348 24.48 4.90 8.82
C ALA A 348 25.13 4.14 9.99
N LYS A 349 25.38 2.83 9.85
CA LYS A 349 26.06 2.03 10.87
C LYS A 349 27.51 2.47 11.11
N ALA A 350 28.24 2.82 10.05
CA ALA A 350 29.59 3.36 10.14
C ALA A 350 29.61 4.70 10.88
N ILE A 351 28.69 5.60 10.57
CA ILE A 351 28.50 6.88 11.27
C ILE A 351 28.12 6.68 12.73
N CYS A 352 27.45 5.58 13.10
CA CYS A 352 27.16 5.27 14.50
C CYS A 352 28.31 4.53 15.22
N GLY A 353 29.42 4.22 14.53
CA GLY A 353 30.54 3.45 15.10
C GLY A 353 30.25 1.96 15.31
N PHE A 354 29.26 1.39 14.61
CA PHE A 354 28.93 -0.04 14.71
C PHE A 354 29.77 -0.93 13.80
N LEU A 355 30.58 -0.35 12.90
CA LEU A 355 31.37 -1.05 11.92
C LEU A 355 32.80 -0.55 11.95
N ASP A 356 33.73 -1.46 11.72
CA ASP A 356 35.11 -1.10 11.43
C ASP A 356 35.17 -0.38 10.07
N ILE A 357 35.90 0.72 10.04
CA ILE A 357 36.06 1.57 8.86
C ILE A 357 37.54 1.74 8.54
N THR A 358 37.84 2.04 7.28
CA THR A 358 39.07 2.75 6.91
C THR A 358 38.74 4.19 6.51
N GLY A 359 39.70 5.10 6.63
CA GLY A 359 39.47 6.55 6.52
C GLY A 359 39.28 7.22 7.88
N ASN A 360 38.65 8.39 7.91
CA ASN A 360 38.47 9.18 9.13
C ASN A 360 37.04 9.71 9.24
N ILE A 361 36.43 9.56 10.42
CA ILE A 361 35.15 10.19 10.77
C ILE A 361 35.38 11.09 11.98
N GLN A 362 34.99 12.36 11.85
CA GLN A 362 35.07 13.36 12.91
C GLN A 362 33.68 13.87 13.27
N PHE A 363 33.40 14.01 14.57
CA PHE A 363 32.20 14.63 15.10
C PHE A 363 32.61 15.78 16.03
N CYS A 364 32.08 16.99 15.82
CA CYS A 364 32.50 18.20 16.54
C CYS A 364 34.03 18.42 16.54
N ASN A 365 34.71 18.23 15.39
CA ASN A 365 36.17 18.27 15.24
C ASN A 365 36.95 17.26 16.11
N ARG A 366 36.28 16.23 16.66
CA ARG A 366 36.92 15.13 17.41
C ARG A 366 36.84 13.84 16.60
N GLY A 367 37.92 13.07 16.58
CA GLY A 367 37.91 11.75 15.94
C GLY A 367 36.99 10.79 16.69
N PHE A 368 36.34 9.86 15.98
CA PHE A 368 35.35 8.92 16.53
C PHE A 368 35.81 8.17 17.80
N ASN A 369 37.10 7.84 17.90
CA ASN A 369 37.71 7.18 19.06
C ASN A 369 37.72 8.03 20.35
N GLN A 370 37.36 9.32 20.27
CA GLN A 370 37.35 10.28 21.38
C GLN A 370 35.93 10.74 21.75
N CYS A 371 34.90 10.31 21.01
CA CYS A 371 33.52 10.73 21.21
C CYS A 371 32.74 9.66 22.00
N GLN A 372 32.09 10.06 23.09
CA GLN A 372 31.05 9.25 23.72
C GLN A 372 29.70 9.79 23.25
N LEU A 373 29.17 9.24 22.15
CA LEU A 373 27.92 9.69 21.50
C LEU A 373 26.75 9.89 22.49
N ALA A 374 26.68 9.11 23.57
CA ALA A 374 25.63 9.24 24.59
C ALA A 374 25.76 10.50 25.48
N ASN A 375 26.97 11.02 25.68
CA ASN A 375 27.22 12.17 26.56
C ASN A 375 27.31 13.50 25.78
N ASP A 376 27.78 13.46 24.53
CA ASP A 376 28.05 14.66 23.72
C ASP A 376 26.81 15.21 22.97
N LEU A 377 25.67 14.51 22.98
CA LEU A 377 24.42 14.97 22.35
C LEU A 377 23.64 16.02 23.16
N ASN A 378 24.03 16.29 24.41
CA ASN A 378 23.34 17.22 25.33
C ASN A 378 24.00 18.62 25.42
N SER A 379 24.95 18.95 24.53
CA SER A 379 25.65 20.24 24.43
C SER A 379 25.53 20.85 23.03
#